data_AF-A0A6L2ML14-F1
#
_entry.id   AF-A0A6L2ML14-F1
#
_cell.length_a   1.000
_cell.length_b   1.000
_cell.length_c   1.000
_cell.angle_alpha   90.00
_cell.angle_beta   90.00
_cell.angle_gamma   90.00
#
_symmetry.space_group_name_H-M   'P 1'
#
loop_
_entity.id
_entity.type
_entity.pdbx_description
1 polymer ?
#
loop_
_entity_poly.entity_id
_entity_poly.type
_entity_poly.pdbx_seq_one_letter_code
_entity_poly.pdbx_strand_id
1 'polypeptide(L)' 'MKAPKTTVLTLAEKCKNILASNWQATLNTIKADATGSKEEIYSSKVKYFVQKGRPYIWVPEIALHNV' A
#
# COMPACT_ATOMS: atom_id res chain seq x y z
N MET A 1 26.15 4.77 15.10
CA MET A 1 25.69 6.14 15.46
C MET A 1 24.19 6.21 15.30
N LYS A 2 23.44 6.63 16.32
CA LYS A 2 21.99 6.91 16.19
C LYS A 2 21.82 8.15 15.32
N ALA A 3 21.05 8.04 14.25
CA ALA A 3 20.76 9.18 13.37
C ALA A 3 20.11 10.32 14.18
N PRO A 4 20.46 11.59 13.90
CA PRO A 4 19.86 12.73 14.58
C PRO A 4 18.34 12.75 14.34
N LYS A 5 17.55 13.03 15.37
CA LYS A 5 16.07 12.99 15.32
C LYS A 5 15.49 13.87 14.21
N THR A 6 16.19 14.94 13.83
CA THR A 6 15.84 15.84 12.72
C THR A 6 15.78 15.12 11.37
N THR A 7 16.66 14.14 11.11
CA THR A 7 16.66 13.35 9.87
C THR A 7 15.53 12.31 9.78
N VAL A 8 14.96 11.89 10.91
CA VAL A 8 13.84 10.91 10.90
C VAL A 8 12.53 11.61 10.55
N LEU A 9 12.34 12.83 11.04
CA LEU A 9 11.19 13.67 10.69
C LEU A 9 11.15 13.95 9.17
N THR A 10 12.30 14.23 8.55
CA THR A 10 12.36 14.49 7.10
C THR A 10 12.07 13.26 6.25
N LEU A 11 12.47 12.05 6.67
CA LEU A 11 12.13 10.82 5.95
C LEU A 11 10.63 10.55 6.00
N ALA A 12 10.01 10.69 7.18
CA ALA A 12 8.57 10.49 7.34
C ALA A 12 7.77 11.49 6.50
N GLU A 13 8.17 12.77 6.50
CA GLU A 13 7.59 13.82 5.66
C GLU A 13 7.75 13.52 4.17
N LYS A 14 8.94 13.07 3.74
CA LYS A 14 9.18 12.68 2.35
C LYS A 14 8.28 11.52 1.93
N CYS A 15 8.15 10.48 2.75
CA CYS A 15 7.27 9.34 2.48
C CYS A 15 5.80 9.78 2.41
N LYS A 16 5.35 10.64 3.32
CA LYS A 16 3.99 11.20 3.32
C LYS A 16 3.73 11.99 2.04
N ASN A 17 4.67 12.82 1.62
CA ASN A 17 4.54 13.64 0.41
C ASN A 17 4.47 12.78 -0.86
N ILE A 18 5.30 11.73 -0.95
CA ILE A 18 5.23 10.77 -2.07
C ILE A 18 3.86 10.08 -2.11
N LEU A 19 3.37 9.60 -0.96
CA LEU A 19 2.09 8.92 -0.85
C LEU A 19 0.91 9.85 -1.18
N ALA A 20 0.97 11.12 -0.78
CA ALA A 20 -0.10 12.09 -1.04
C ALA A 20 -0.08 12.67 -2.46
N SER A 21 1.05 12.61 -3.18
CA SER A 21 1.21 13.16 -4.53
C SER A 21 0.88 12.17 -5.64
N ASN A 22 0.33 11.00 -5.31
CA ASN A 22 -0.01 9.95 -6.26
C ASN A 22 -1.42 9.40 -5.96
N TRP A 23 -2.02 8.74 -6.94
CA TRP A 23 -3.36 8.17 -6.88
C TRP A 23 -3.43 6.75 -7.43
N GLN A 24 -2.30 6.19 -7.89
CA GLN A 24 -2.15 4.80 -8.35
C GLN A 24 -1.03 4.09 -7.59
N ALA A 25 -1.26 2.83 -7.24
CA ALA A 25 -0.27 1.98 -6.57
C ALA A 25 -0.34 0.54 -7.07
N THR A 26 0.73 -0.22 -6.82
CA THR A 26 0.72 -1.69 -6.94
C THR A 26 0.36 -2.27 -5.58
N LEU A 27 -0.79 -2.95 -5.49
CA LEU A 27 -1.22 -3.70 -4.32
C LEU A 27 -0.78 -5.16 -4.46
N ASN A 28 -0.06 -5.64 -3.45
CA ASN A 28 0.38 -7.02 -3.34
C ASN A 28 -0.46 -7.71 -2.25
N THR A 29 -1.14 -8.80 -2.60
CA THR A 29 -1.91 -9.61 -1.66
C THR A 29 -1.43 -11.06 -1.70
N ILE A 30 -1.72 -11.82 -0.65
CA ILE A 30 -1.58 -13.27 -0.67
C ILE A 30 -2.78 -13.80 -1.46
N LYS A 31 -2.53 -14.67 -2.43
CA LYS A 31 -3.60 -15.27 -3.22
C LYS A 31 -4.39 -16.25 -2.36
N ALA A 32 -5.67 -15.97 -2.12
CA ALA A 32 -6.57 -16.96 -1.57
C ALA A 32 -6.89 -17.98 -2.67
N ASP A 33 -6.47 -19.22 -2.50
CA ASP A 33 -6.98 -20.33 -3.30
C ASP A 33 -7.98 -21.15 -2.47
N ALA A 34 -8.77 -21.98 -3.17
CA ALA A 34 -9.81 -22.82 -2.56
C ALA A 34 -9.28 -23.82 -1.51
N THR A 35 -7.96 -23.95 -1.37
CA THR A 35 -7.29 -24.92 -0.48
C THR A 35 -6.55 -24.28 0.69
N GLY A 36 -6.54 -22.95 0.77
CA GLY A 36 -5.80 -22.19 1.78
C GLY A 36 -4.48 -21.63 1.21
N SER A 37 -4.30 -20.32 1.39
CA SER A 37 -3.11 -19.49 1.13
C SER A 37 -1.87 -20.29 0.68
N LYS A 38 -1.64 -20.36 -0.64
CA LYS A 38 -0.29 -20.59 -1.16
C LYS A 38 0.51 -19.30 -0.96
N GLU A 39 1.80 -19.42 -0.66
CA GLU A 39 2.75 -18.29 -0.49
C GLU A 39 2.95 -17.45 -1.79
N GLU A 40 2.03 -17.56 -2.75
CA GLU A 40 2.05 -16.87 -4.03
C GLU A 40 1.51 -15.43 -3.86
N ILE A 41 2.33 -14.46 -4.27
CA ILE A 41 2.00 -13.04 -4.24
C ILE A 41 1.21 -12.69 -5.50
N TYR A 42 0.01 -12.14 -5.33
CA TYR A 42 -0.76 -11.53 -6.40
C TYR A 42 -0.54 -10.01 -6.42
N SER A 43 -0.10 -9.47 -7.55
CA SER A 43 0.14 -8.04 -7.75
C SER A 43 -0.88 -7.41 -8.69
N SER A 44 -1.49 -6.29 -8.31
CA SER A 44 -2.45 -5.58 -9.14
C SER A 44 -2.34 -4.06 -8.99
N LYS A 45 -2.72 -3.32 -10.04
CA LYS A 45 -2.80 -1.86 -9.97
C LYS A 45 -4.11 -1.43 -9.32
N VAL A 46 -4.02 -0.57 -8.31
CA VAL A 46 -5.18 0.00 -7.60
C VAL A 46 -5.14 1.52 -7.64
N LYS A 47 -6.31 2.14 -7.57
CA LYS A 47 -6.44 3.57 -7.30
C LYS A 47 -6.60 3.78 -5.81
N TYR A 48 -5.99 4.83 -5.27
CA TYR A 48 -6.08 5.17 -3.86
C TYR A 48 -6.11 6.68 -3.63
N PHE A 49 -6.53 7.07 -2.43
CA PHE A 49 -6.33 8.41 -1.89
C PHE A 49 -5.83 8.31 -0.45
N VAL A 50 -5.28 9.40 0.09
CA VAL A 50 -4.78 9.43 1.48
C VAL A 50 -5.66 10.33 2.34
N GLN A 51 -6.15 9.81 3.46
CA GLN A 51 -6.87 10.59 4.46
C GLN A 51 -6.22 10.38 5.83
N LYS A 52 -5.83 11.48 6.49
CA LYS A 52 -5.14 11.46 7.80
C LYS A 52 -3.93 10.50 7.85
N GLY A 53 -3.18 10.41 6.74
CA GLY A 53 -2.00 9.54 6.61
C GLY A 53 -2.31 8.07 6.30
N ARG A 54 -3.58 7.70 6.12
CA ARG A 54 -4.00 6.33 5.78
C ARG A 54 -4.43 6.27 4.31
N PRO A 55 -3.90 5.33 3.51
CA PRO A 55 -4.38 5.09 2.16
C PRO A 55 -5.73 4.36 2.20
N TYR A 56 -6.67 4.84 1.40
CA TYR A 56 -7.94 4.20 1.12
C TYR A 56 -7.94 3.78 -0.33
N ILE A 57 -8.23 2.51 -0.58
CA ILE A 57 -8.25 1.91 -1.92
C ILE A 57 -9.69 1.70 -2.39
N TRP A 58 -9.94 1.92 -3.67
CA TRP A 58 -11.22 1.59 -4.29
C TRP A 58 -11.08 0.25 -5.01
N VAL A 59 -11.76 -0.77 -4.49
CA VAL A 59 -11.63 -2.16 -4.95
C VAL A 59 -12.99 -2.65 -5.44
N PRO A 60 -13.11 -3.09 -6.70
CA PRO A 60 -14.28 -3.81 -7.16
C PRO A 60 -14.43 -5.13 -6.39
N GLU A 61 -15.65 -5.49 -6.00
CA GLU A 61 -15.92 -6.70 -5.21
C GLU A 61 -15.41 -7.99 -5.91
N ILE A 62 -15.51 -8.02 -7.24
CA ILE A 62 -15.07 -9.13 -8.10
C ILE A 62 -13.55 -9.14 -8.37
N ALA A 63 -12.77 -8.22 -7.80
CA ALA A 63 -11.34 -8.16 -8.04
C ALA A 63 -10.61 -9.32 -7.36
N LEU A 64 -9.64 -9.92 -8.05
CA LEU A 64 -8.87 -11.07 -7.54
C LEU A 64 -8.07 -10.77 -6.26
N HIS A 65 -7.74 -9.50 -6.00
CA HIS A 65 -7.10 -9.07 -4.75
C HIS A 65 -8.10 -8.90 -3.58
N ASN A 66 -9.40 -9.17 -3.82
CA ASN A 66 -10.50 -9.14 -2.85
C ASN A 66 -11.06 -10.56 -2.58
N VAL A 67 -10.32 -11.61 -2.96
CA VAL A 67 -10.69 -13.02 -2.79
C VAL A 67 -9.85 -13.63 -1.68
#